data_AF-A0A9X4APJ7-F1
#
_entry.id   AF-A0A9X4APJ7-F1
#
_cell.length_a   1.000
_cell.length_b   1.000
_cell.length_c   1.000
_cell.angle_alpha   90.00
_cell.angle_beta   90.00
_cell.angle_gamma   90.00
#
_symmetry.space_group_name_H-M   'P 1'
#
loop_
_entity.id
_entity.type
_entity.pdbx_description
1 polymer ?
#
loop_
_entity_poly.entity_id
_entity_poly.type
_entity_poly.pdbx_seq_one_letter_code
_entity_poly.pdbx_strand_id
1 'polypeptide(L)'
;MTLDPGTFGSVVIPPPMADACEVIEVPPPPKASGDFSWTTRARACDGLVQGRCDASDLMCSPTAKPPPPGFQQCIVYTDPVDEIALPTCPEAYPEQLVFYADVDDQRQCTPCACDEPLGNQCIAQVSVFQDPVCGGQPMPLFENYAIGLGDPVACVTVMGGASLGAFSASWGVNELGACVPSGGQPYGEAKPAKPKVFCCQPPPDE
;
A
#
# COMPACT_ATOMS: atom_id res chain seq x y z
N MET A 1 -14.35 -5.85 -57.87
CA MET A 1 -14.61 -7.28 -57.65
C MET A 1 -15.70 -7.36 -56.60
N THR A 2 -16.90 -7.76 -56.99
CA THR A 2 -18.05 -7.90 -56.09
C THR A 2 -18.00 -9.30 -55.48
N LEU A 3 -17.94 -9.39 -54.15
CA LEU A 3 -18.08 -10.66 -53.43
C LEU A 3 -19.55 -11.08 -53.45
N ASP A 4 -19.80 -12.36 -53.70
CA ASP A 4 -21.15 -12.91 -53.60
C ASP A 4 -21.63 -12.92 -52.14
N PRO A 5 -22.94 -12.78 -51.87
CA PRO A 5 -23.46 -12.83 -50.50
C PRO A 5 -23.03 -14.11 -49.78
N GLY A 6 -22.45 -13.98 -48.59
CA GLY A 6 -21.97 -15.10 -47.79
C GLY A 6 -20.56 -15.60 -48.14
N THR A 7 -19.85 -14.92 -49.05
CA THR A 7 -18.45 -15.23 -49.40
C THR A 7 -17.49 -14.17 -48.85
N PHE A 8 -16.23 -14.55 -48.70
CA PHE A 8 -15.17 -13.66 -48.22
C PHE A 8 -13.87 -13.83 -49.03
N GLY A 9 -12.99 -12.83 -48.95
CA GLY A 9 -11.71 -12.82 -49.68
C GLY A 9 -10.48 -12.92 -48.78
N SER A 10 -10.63 -12.69 -47.47
CA SER A 10 -9.53 -12.79 -46.51
C SER A 10 -10.00 -13.07 -45.09
N VAL A 11 -9.13 -13.67 -44.28
CA VAL A 11 -9.29 -13.84 -42.82
C VAL A 11 -8.23 -13.01 -42.12
N VAL A 12 -8.64 -12.27 -41.09
CA VAL A 12 -7.74 -11.53 -40.21
C VAL A 12 -7.56 -12.33 -38.91
N ILE A 13 -6.31 -12.66 -38.59
CA ILE A 13 -5.94 -13.40 -37.39
C ILE A 13 -5.05 -12.48 -36.53
N PRO A 14 -5.56 -11.96 -35.40
CA PRO A 14 -4.74 -11.17 -34.50
C PRO A 14 -3.76 -12.08 -33.74
N PRO A 15 -2.59 -11.56 -33.33
CA PRO A 15 -1.69 -12.31 -32.47
C PRO A 15 -2.33 -12.60 -31.11
N PRO A 16 -1.89 -13.66 -30.40
CA PRO A 16 -2.28 -13.88 -29.02
C PRO A 16 -1.86 -12.69 -28.15
N MET A 17 -2.62 -12.45 -27.08
CA MET A 17 -2.31 -11.43 -26.08
C MET A 17 -1.85 -12.12 -24.79
N ALA A 18 -0.92 -11.50 -24.09
CA ALA A 18 -0.54 -11.88 -22.74
C ALA A 18 -0.97 -10.75 -21.80
N ASP A 19 -1.78 -11.08 -20.80
CA ASP A 19 -2.14 -10.14 -19.76
C ASP A 19 -0.96 -9.94 -18.79
N ALA A 20 -0.91 -8.75 -18.17
CA ALA A 20 0.03 -8.49 -17.10
C ALA A 20 -0.25 -9.43 -15.91
N CYS A 21 0.78 -9.67 -15.10
CA CYS A 21 0.61 -10.34 -13.82
C CYS A 21 -0.40 -9.58 -12.96
N GLU A 22 -1.37 -10.31 -12.41
CA GLU A 22 -2.23 -9.77 -11.37
C GLU A 22 -1.42 -9.60 -10.07
N VAL A 23 -1.42 -8.38 -9.53
CA VAL A 23 -0.82 -8.12 -8.22
C VAL A 23 -1.71 -8.73 -7.16
N ILE A 24 -1.19 -9.73 -6.45
CA ILE A 24 -1.87 -10.27 -5.27
C ILE A 24 -1.62 -9.30 -4.11
N GLU A 25 -2.57 -8.38 -3.91
CA GLU A 25 -2.59 -7.52 -2.73
C GLU A 25 -2.93 -8.38 -1.50
N VAL A 26 -1.91 -8.70 -0.72
CA VAL A 26 -2.13 -9.20 0.64
C VAL A 26 -2.56 -7.98 1.46
N PRO A 27 -3.70 -8.03 2.18
CA PRO A 27 -4.09 -6.94 3.04
C PRO A 27 -2.92 -6.60 3.96
N PRO A 28 -2.55 -5.31 4.08
CA PRO A 28 -1.42 -4.93 4.92
C PRO A 28 -1.65 -5.52 6.31
N PRO A 29 -0.59 -6.02 6.98
CA PRO A 29 -0.72 -6.41 8.37
C PRO A 29 -1.38 -5.23 9.10
N PRO A 30 -2.39 -5.47 9.96
CA PRO A 30 -3.04 -4.38 10.66
C PRO A 30 -1.95 -3.52 11.28
N LYS A 31 -1.98 -2.20 11.03
CA LYS A 31 -1.08 -1.25 11.71
C LYS A 31 -1.11 -1.65 13.17
N ALA A 32 0.05 -2.03 13.73
CA ALA A 32 0.13 -2.53 15.09
C ALA A 32 -0.47 -1.47 16.03
N SER A 33 -1.75 -1.64 16.35
CA SER A 33 -2.52 -0.70 17.12
C SER A 33 -2.12 -0.91 18.58
N GLY A 34 -0.96 -0.38 18.98
CA GLY A 34 -0.48 -0.49 20.35
C GLY A 34 1.03 -0.62 20.58
N ASP A 35 1.85 -0.90 19.57
CA ASP A 35 3.24 -1.35 19.84
C ASP A 35 4.31 -0.26 19.62
N PHE A 36 3.97 1.01 19.80
CA PHE A 36 5.04 1.98 20.06
C PHE A 36 5.40 1.92 21.55
N SER A 37 6.68 1.70 21.82
CA SER A 37 7.20 1.72 23.17
C SER A 37 8.09 2.95 23.34
N TRP A 38 7.75 3.76 24.33
CA TRP A 38 8.63 4.84 24.75
C TRP A 38 9.78 4.26 25.57
N THR A 39 11.02 4.63 25.23
CA THR A 39 12.22 4.34 26.01
C THR A 39 12.17 5.01 27.37
N THR A 40 11.70 6.27 27.40
CA THR A 40 11.57 7.06 28.62
C THR A 40 10.10 7.32 28.89
N ARG A 41 9.66 7.09 30.13
CA ARG A 41 8.28 7.29 30.57
C ARG A 41 8.29 8.04 31.89
N ALA A 42 7.32 8.91 32.09
CA ALA A 42 7.08 9.55 33.37
C ALA A 42 5.72 9.14 33.93
N ARG A 43 5.62 9.19 35.25
CA ARG A 43 4.36 9.02 35.98
C ARG A 43 4.07 10.32 36.72
N ALA A 44 2.98 10.97 36.37
CA ALA A 44 2.42 12.06 37.15
C ALA A 44 1.43 11.49 38.17
N CYS A 45 1.51 11.96 39.41
CA CYS A 45 0.53 11.67 40.45
C CYS A 45 -0.30 12.94 40.69
N ASP A 46 -1.61 12.82 40.75
CA ASP A 46 -2.51 13.88 41.19
C ASP A 46 -3.18 13.51 42.52
N GLY A 47 -3.75 14.51 43.19
CA GLY A 47 -4.40 14.30 44.47
C GLY A 47 -5.08 15.57 44.97
N LEU A 48 -6.08 15.39 45.83
CA LEU A 48 -6.75 16.49 46.50
C LEU A 48 -5.93 16.93 47.71
N VAL A 49 -5.51 18.20 47.72
CA VAL A 49 -4.86 18.79 48.88
C VAL A 49 -5.94 19.29 49.84
N GLN A 50 -6.00 18.70 51.05
CA GLN A 50 -6.81 19.25 52.13
C GLN A 50 -5.97 20.28 52.90
N GLY A 51 -6.29 21.57 52.73
CA GLY A 51 -5.59 22.67 53.39
C GLY A 51 -6.26 24.02 53.12
N ARG A 52 -5.92 25.03 53.91
CA ARG A 52 -6.30 26.43 53.66
C ARG A 52 -5.04 27.18 53.27
N CYS A 53 -5.03 27.75 52.07
CA CYS A 53 -3.98 28.65 51.63
C CYS A 53 -4.15 30.02 52.31
N ASP A 54 -3.05 30.74 52.50
CA ASP A 54 -3.04 32.04 53.17
C ASP A 54 -3.84 33.11 52.41
N ALA A 55 -4.02 32.92 51.10
CA ALA A 55 -4.86 33.76 50.24
C ALA A 55 -5.82 32.90 49.39
N SER A 56 -6.99 33.47 49.08
CA SER A 56 -8.09 32.78 48.38
C SER A 56 -7.87 32.57 46.87
N ASP A 57 -6.88 33.26 46.30
CA ASP A 57 -6.44 33.17 44.91
C ASP A 57 -5.29 32.16 44.69
N LEU A 58 -4.82 31.52 45.77
CA LEU A 58 -3.75 30.53 45.72
C LEU A 58 -4.31 29.11 45.71
N MET A 59 -3.70 28.24 44.91
CA MET A 59 -3.99 26.81 44.92
C MET A 59 -3.00 26.08 45.83
N CYS A 60 -3.52 25.32 46.80
CA CYS A 60 -2.69 24.63 47.77
C CYS A 60 -1.98 23.46 47.10
N SER A 61 -0.67 23.40 47.26
CA SER A 61 0.17 22.34 46.69
C SER A 61 0.60 21.36 47.80
N PRO A 62 0.67 20.04 47.54
CA PRO A 62 1.10 19.08 48.53
C PRO A 62 2.53 19.40 48.98
N THR A 63 2.74 19.57 50.29
CA THR A 63 4.04 19.93 50.87
C THR A 63 4.88 18.70 51.21
N ALA A 64 4.86 17.66 50.36
CA ALA A 64 5.66 16.46 50.56
C ALA A 64 7.14 16.79 50.27
N LYS A 65 7.77 17.52 51.20
CA LYS A 65 9.21 17.74 51.24
C LYS A 65 9.83 16.75 52.24
N PRO A 66 10.83 15.96 51.83
CA PRO A 66 11.24 15.72 50.44
C PRO A 66 10.19 14.90 49.67
N PRO A 67 10.12 15.03 48.33
CA PRO A 67 9.33 14.12 47.50
C PRO A 67 9.78 12.65 47.72
N PRO A 68 8.91 11.66 47.46
CA PRO A 68 9.33 10.26 47.47
C PRO A 68 10.53 10.01 46.53
N PRO A 69 11.40 9.03 46.83
CA PRO A 69 12.55 8.72 45.97
C PRO A 69 12.13 8.51 44.51
N GLY A 70 12.81 9.19 43.59
CA GLY A 70 12.51 9.16 42.15
C GLY A 70 11.37 10.07 41.69
N PHE A 71 10.76 10.86 42.59
CA PHE A 71 9.76 11.87 42.27
C PHE A 71 10.30 13.28 42.52
N GLN A 72 9.74 14.25 41.79
CA GLN A 72 9.99 15.68 41.96
C GLN A 72 8.65 16.40 42.01
N GLN A 73 8.61 17.55 42.68
CA GLN A 73 7.41 18.39 42.66
C GLN A 73 7.37 19.16 41.34
N CYS A 74 6.29 18.98 40.58
CA CYS A 74 6.13 19.61 39.27
C CYS A 74 4.75 20.26 39.14
N ILE A 75 4.68 21.30 38.32
CA ILE A 75 3.44 21.86 37.77
C ILE A 75 3.32 21.44 36.31
N VAL A 76 2.09 21.23 35.84
CA VAL A 76 1.80 20.83 34.46
C VAL A 76 1.10 21.97 33.73
N TYR A 77 1.49 22.21 32.48
CA TYR A 77 0.76 23.14 31.62
C TYR A 77 -0.51 22.46 31.09
N THR A 78 -1.67 23.05 31.36
CA THR A 78 -2.98 22.42 31.07
C THR A 78 -3.54 22.79 29.71
N ASP A 79 -3.15 23.94 29.15
CA ASP A 79 -3.61 24.39 27.84
C ASP A 79 -2.93 23.58 26.72
N PRO A 80 -3.52 23.53 25.51
CA PRO A 80 -2.88 22.91 24.35
C PRO A 80 -1.49 23.50 24.11
N VAL A 81 -0.48 22.64 24.00
CA VAL A 81 0.91 23.03 23.77
C VAL A 81 1.23 22.91 22.28
N ASP A 82 1.83 23.97 21.73
CA ASP A 82 2.48 23.93 20.42
C ASP A 82 3.92 23.43 20.59
N GLU A 83 4.32 22.42 19.82
CA GLU A 83 5.69 21.87 19.85
C GLU A 83 6.74 22.90 19.42
N ILE A 84 6.36 23.87 18.59
CA ILE A 84 7.26 24.91 18.07
C ILE A 84 7.49 26.00 19.14
N ALA A 85 6.54 26.17 20.07
CA ALA A 85 6.54 27.23 21.07
C ALA A 85 6.12 26.68 22.44
N LEU A 86 7.04 25.94 23.07
CA LEU A 86 6.81 25.41 24.42
C LEU A 86 6.65 26.56 25.45
N PRO A 87 5.75 26.42 26.43
CA PRO A 87 5.58 27.41 27.49
C PRO A 87 6.85 27.52 28.35
N THR A 88 7.20 28.74 28.73
CA THR A 88 8.34 29.00 29.63
C THR A 88 8.00 28.62 31.06
N CYS A 89 8.88 27.84 31.68
CA CYS A 89 8.73 27.47 33.08
C CYS A 89 9.04 28.65 34.02
N PRO A 90 8.29 28.79 35.14
CA PRO A 90 8.56 29.83 36.13
C PRO A 90 9.83 29.52 36.94
N GLU A 91 10.45 30.56 37.52
CA GLU A 91 11.70 30.41 38.29
C GLU A 91 11.59 29.43 39.47
N ALA A 92 10.40 29.30 40.06
CA ALA A 92 10.16 28.35 41.16
C ALA A 92 10.16 26.87 40.72
N TYR A 93 10.04 26.61 39.40
CA TYR A 93 10.02 25.28 38.78
C TYR A 93 10.85 25.30 37.48
N PRO A 94 12.18 25.52 37.56
CA PRO A 94 12.99 25.84 36.39
C PRO A 94 13.22 24.65 35.44
N GLU A 95 13.05 23.41 35.91
CA GLU A 95 13.34 22.21 35.12
C GLU A 95 12.18 21.87 34.18
N GLN A 96 12.37 22.05 32.87
CA GLN A 96 11.36 21.73 31.87
C GLN A 96 11.49 20.29 31.37
N LEU A 97 10.43 19.50 31.53
CA LEU A 97 10.32 18.13 31.02
C LEU A 97 9.13 18.03 30.04
N VAL A 98 9.37 17.47 28.85
CA VAL A 98 8.35 17.28 27.81
C VAL A 98 8.12 15.81 27.56
N PHE A 99 6.87 15.38 27.65
CA PHE A 99 6.44 14.01 27.34
C PHE A 99 5.32 14.01 26.31
N TYR A 100 5.18 12.92 25.57
CA TYR A 100 4.21 12.82 24.48
C TYR A 100 3.21 11.72 24.79
N ALA A 101 1.93 12.06 24.66
CA ALA A 101 0.85 11.12 24.94
C ALA A 101 0.54 10.19 23.76
N ASP A 102 1.05 10.50 22.58
CA ASP A 102 0.70 9.81 21.33
C ASP A 102 1.85 9.83 20.32
N VAL A 103 1.68 9.11 19.22
CA VAL A 103 2.60 9.10 18.07
C VAL A 103 1.78 9.33 16.81
N ASP A 104 2.15 10.34 16.03
CA ASP A 104 1.67 10.50 14.66
C ASP A 104 2.48 9.59 13.74
N ASP A 105 1.89 8.43 13.39
CA ASP A 105 2.55 7.39 12.58
C ASP A 105 2.04 7.40 11.13
N GLN A 106 2.79 8.11 10.29
CA GLN A 106 2.56 8.22 8.85
C GLN A 106 3.35 7.18 8.05
N ARG A 107 3.97 6.20 8.70
CA ARG A 107 4.72 5.14 8.00
C ARG A 107 3.78 4.26 7.18
N GLN A 108 4.18 4.02 5.95
CA GLN A 108 3.44 3.26 4.94
C GLN A 108 4.43 2.49 4.06
N CYS A 109 3.92 1.59 3.22
CA CYS A 109 4.71 0.87 2.23
C CYS A 109 4.29 1.32 0.83
N THR A 110 5.25 1.45 -0.09
CA THR A 110 4.94 1.70 -1.50
C THR A 110 4.03 0.57 -2.05
N PRO A 111 3.10 0.90 -2.97
CA PRO A 111 2.24 -0.11 -3.59
C PRO A 111 3.05 -1.24 -4.21
N CYS A 112 2.57 -2.47 -4.06
CA CYS A 112 3.12 -3.61 -4.78
C CYS A 112 2.78 -3.49 -6.26
N ALA A 113 3.73 -3.85 -7.12
CA ALA A 113 3.54 -3.90 -8.56
C ALA A 113 4.27 -5.11 -9.16
N CYS A 114 3.81 -5.51 -10.34
CA CYS A 114 4.46 -6.53 -11.16
C CYS A 114 4.76 -5.92 -12.52
N ASP A 115 6.01 -6.10 -12.97
CA ASP A 115 6.41 -5.69 -14.31
C ASP A 115 5.81 -6.62 -15.39
N GLU A 116 6.04 -6.29 -16.66
CA GLU A 116 5.66 -7.14 -17.78
C GLU A 116 6.22 -8.57 -17.61
N PRO A 117 5.41 -9.61 -17.85
CA PRO A 117 5.87 -11.00 -17.74
C PRO A 117 7.05 -11.25 -18.68
N LEU A 118 8.13 -11.80 -18.13
CA LEU A 118 9.31 -12.21 -18.87
C LEU A 118 9.25 -13.71 -19.16
N GLY A 119 9.73 -14.10 -20.35
CA GLY A 119 9.82 -15.50 -20.76
C GLY A 119 8.48 -16.13 -21.16
N ASN A 120 7.47 -15.33 -21.46
CA ASN A 120 6.23 -15.81 -22.05
C ASN A 120 6.44 -16.25 -23.51
N GLN A 121 5.89 -17.40 -23.87
CA GLN A 121 5.87 -17.90 -25.24
C GLN A 121 4.48 -18.44 -25.56
N CYS A 122 3.75 -17.71 -26.41
CA CYS A 122 2.41 -18.10 -26.84
C CYS A 122 2.43 -18.25 -28.37
N ILE A 123 2.09 -19.44 -28.86
CA ILE A 123 1.92 -19.73 -30.29
C ILE A 123 0.56 -20.37 -30.48
N ALA A 124 -0.34 -19.65 -31.15
CA ALA A 124 -1.65 -20.17 -31.53
C ALA A 124 -1.57 -20.80 -32.93
N GLN A 125 -2.23 -21.93 -33.10
CA GLN A 125 -2.44 -22.60 -34.38
C GLN A 125 -3.90 -22.43 -34.78
N VAL A 126 -4.12 -21.76 -35.91
CA VAL A 126 -5.46 -21.43 -36.42
C VAL A 126 -5.73 -22.18 -37.72
N SER A 127 -6.91 -22.77 -37.81
CA SER A 127 -7.40 -23.46 -38.99
C SER A 127 -8.79 -22.93 -39.35
N VAL A 128 -9.09 -22.83 -40.63
CA VAL A 128 -10.37 -22.33 -41.14
C VAL A 128 -10.96 -23.30 -42.15
N PHE A 129 -12.24 -23.61 -41.94
CA PHE A 129 -12.96 -24.66 -42.63
C PHE A 129 -14.16 -24.11 -43.38
N GLN A 130 -14.49 -24.77 -44.49
CA GLN A 130 -15.71 -24.47 -45.26
C GLN A 130 -16.92 -25.22 -44.71
N ASP A 131 -16.69 -26.30 -43.96
CA ASP A 131 -17.72 -27.05 -43.27
C ASP A 131 -17.96 -26.53 -41.85
N PRO A 132 -19.16 -26.70 -41.28
CA PRO A 132 -19.51 -26.18 -39.96
C PRO A 132 -18.99 -27.03 -38.79
N VAL A 133 -18.27 -28.14 -39.06
CA VAL A 133 -17.85 -29.11 -38.03
C VAL A 133 -16.33 -29.24 -37.89
N CYS A 134 -15.56 -28.36 -38.53
CA CYS A 134 -14.09 -28.44 -38.60
C CYS A 134 -13.58 -29.80 -39.14
N GLY A 135 -14.36 -30.43 -40.04
CA GLY A 135 -14.11 -31.78 -40.55
C GLY A 135 -13.13 -31.82 -41.73
N GLY A 136 -12.80 -30.67 -42.33
CA GLY A 136 -11.82 -30.59 -43.42
C GLY A 136 -12.35 -31.08 -44.76
N GLN A 137 -13.67 -31.22 -44.91
CA GLN A 137 -14.33 -31.66 -46.16
C GLN A 137 -15.52 -30.73 -46.49
N PRO A 138 -15.47 -29.98 -47.61
CA PRO A 138 -14.38 -29.89 -48.59
C PRO A 138 -13.11 -29.30 -47.97
N MET A 139 -11.99 -29.37 -48.71
CA MET A 139 -10.66 -28.99 -48.23
C MET A 139 -10.70 -27.68 -47.41
N PRO A 140 -10.05 -27.65 -46.24
CA PRO A 140 -9.94 -26.44 -45.43
C PRO A 140 -9.32 -25.31 -46.23
N LEU A 141 -9.68 -24.08 -45.89
CA LEU A 141 -9.12 -22.90 -46.55
C LEU A 141 -7.65 -22.72 -46.18
N PHE A 142 -7.32 -23.01 -44.92
CA PHE A 142 -5.96 -23.23 -44.44
C PHE A 142 -6.00 -23.99 -43.10
N GLU A 143 -4.90 -24.65 -42.76
CA GLU A 143 -4.73 -25.38 -41.51
C GLU A 143 -3.43 -24.99 -40.82
N ASN A 144 -3.45 -25.02 -39.48
CA ASN A 144 -2.29 -24.87 -38.61
C ASN A 144 -1.46 -23.61 -38.90
N TYR A 145 -2.11 -22.52 -39.27
CA TYR A 145 -1.46 -21.23 -39.38
C TYR A 145 -0.97 -20.80 -37.99
N ALA A 146 0.35 -20.76 -37.82
CA ALA A 146 0.98 -20.39 -36.55
C ALA A 146 1.06 -18.87 -36.43
N ILE A 147 0.62 -18.33 -35.30
CA ILE A 147 0.77 -16.92 -34.96
C ILE A 147 1.24 -16.80 -33.50
N GLY A 148 2.36 -16.13 -33.31
CA GLY A 148 3.05 -15.94 -32.05
C GLY A 148 2.76 -14.61 -31.38
N LEU A 149 3.09 -14.52 -30.09
CA LEU A 149 3.08 -13.26 -29.35
C LEU A 149 4.01 -12.24 -30.01
N GLY A 150 3.50 -11.03 -30.28
CA GLY A 150 4.27 -9.97 -30.93
C GLY A 150 4.35 -10.04 -32.45
N ASP A 151 3.79 -11.10 -33.07
CA ASP A 151 3.67 -11.15 -34.53
C ASP A 151 2.72 -10.05 -35.03
N PRO A 152 2.95 -9.51 -36.25
CA PRO A 152 2.01 -8.61 -36.87
C PRO A 152 0.67 -9.33 -37.11
N VAL A 153 -0.42 -8.56 -37.18
CA VAL A 153 -1.73 -9.08 -37.56
C VAL A 153 -1.62 -9.80 -38.90
N ALA A 154 -2.00 -11.07 -38.93
CA ALA A 154 -1.97 -11.87 -40.15
C ALA A 154 -3.23 -11.64 -40.97
N CYS A 155 -3.06 -11.40 -42.27
CA CYS A 155 -4.15 -11.33 -43.23
C CYS A 155 -3.96 -12.43 -44.27
N VAL A 156 -4.73 -13.51 -44.15
CA VAL A 156 -4.64 -14.66 -45.04
C VAL A 156 -5.68 -14.48 -46.14
N THR A 157 -5.22 -14.30 -47.37
CA THR A 157 -6.10 -14.26 -48.54
C THR A 157 -6.63 -15.67 -48.82
N VAL A 158 -7.94 -15.77 -49.02
CA VAL A 158 -8.60 -17.01 -49.46
C VAL A 158 -9.05 -16.86 -50.91
N MET A 159 -9.23 -17.98 -51.61
CA MET A 159 -9.81 -17.92 -52.96
C MET A 159 -11.19 -17.23 -52.89
N GLY A 160 -11.37 -16.22 -53.73
CA GLY A 160 -12.62 -15.46 -53.79
C GLY A 160 -13.80 -16.37 -54.10
N GLY A 161 -14.88 -16.23 -53.33
CA GLY A 161 -16.05 -17.09 -53.43
C GLY A 161 -16.09 -18.22 -52.38
N ALA A 162 -15.09 -18.32 -51.51
CA ALA A 162 -15.10 -19.28 -50.40
C ALA A 162 -16.18 -18.94 -49.35
N SER A 163 -16.84 -19.97 -48.84
CA SER A 163 -17.78 -19.88 -47.70
C SER A 163 -17.06 -20.19 -46.39
N LEU A 164 -17.37 -19.45 -45.34
CA LEU A 164 -16.85 -19.72 -43.99
C LEU A 164 -17.83 -20.65 -43.25
N GLY A 165 -17.39 -21.87 -42.96
CA GLY A 165 -18.19 -22.83 -42.18
C GLY A 165 -17.85 -22.78 -40.70
N ALA A 166 -16.57 -22.92 -40.38
CA ALA A 166 -16.07 -22.92 -39.01
C ALA A 166 -14.61 -22.47 -38.94
N PHE A 167 -14.17 -22.12 -37.74
CA PHE A 167 -12.76 -21.87 -37.41
C PHE A 167 -12.40 -22.63 -36.14
N SER A 168 -11.15 -23.06 -36.03
CA SER A 168 -10.60 -23.63 -34.80
C SER A 168 -9.29 -22.96 -34.47
N ALA A 169 -9.07 -22.69 -33.19
CA ALA A 169 -7.80 -22.24 -32.67
C ALA A 169 -7.37 -23.15 -31.53
N SER A 170 -6.09 -23.51 -31.49
CA SER A 170 -5.49 -24.27 -30.41
C SER A 170 -4.10 -23.74 -30.09
N TRP A 171 -3.61 -24.00 -28.89
CA TRP A 171 -2.25 -23.61 -28.51
C TRP A 171 -1.24 -24.64 -29.00
N GLY A 172 -0.29 -24.21 -29.83
CA GLY A 172 0.92 -24.96 -30.09
C GLY A 172 1.94 -24.82 -28.95
N VAL A 173 2.03 -23.61 -28.38
CA VAL A 173 2.80 -23.32 -27.15
C VAL A 173 1.99 -22.34 -26.30
N ASN A 174 1.93 -22.61 -24.99
CA ASN A 174 1.26 -21.74 -24.01
C ASN A 174 2.09 -21.68 -22.72
N GLU A 175 3.26 -21.06 -22.80
CA GLU A 175 4.14 -20.83 -21.66
C GLU A 175 3.87 -19.43 -21.09
N LEU A 176 3.37 -19.41 -19.85
CA LEU A 176 3.15 -18.18 -19.11
C LEU A 176 4.48 -17.66 -18.59
N GLY A 177 4.69 -16.35 -18.73
CA GLY A 177 5.89 -15.69 -18.21
C GLY A 177 5.82 -15.47 -16.70
N ALA A 178 6.94 -15.05 -16.13
CA ALA A 178 7.03 -14.60 -14.73
C ALA A 178 7.36 -13.11 -14.69
N CYS A 179 6.74 -12.38 -13.77
CA CYS A 179 7.01 -10.97 -13.53
C CYS A 179 7.98 -10.79 -12.36
N VAL A 180 8.76 -9.71 -12.42
CA VAL A 180 9.57 -9.27 -11.29
C VAL A 180 8.68 -8.42 -10.36
N PRO A 181 8.57 -8.76 -9.06
CA PRO A 181 7.82 -7.95 -8.12
C PRO A 181 8.60 -6.68 -7.75
N SER A 182 7.87 -5.59 -7.55
CA SER A 182 8.38 -4.33 -7.00
C SER A 182 7.41 -3.75 -5.97
N GLY A 183 7.87 -2.76 -5.19
CA GLY A 183 7.07 -2.18 -4.10
C GLY A 183 7.45 -2.69 -2.70
N GLY A 184 6.66 -2.31 -1.69
CA GLY A 184 6.90 -2.68 -0.30
C GLY A 184 8.00 -1.88 0.41
N GLN A 185 8.61 -0.89 -0.25
CA GLN A 185 9.58 -0.01 0.39
C GLN A 185 8.88 0.88 1.42
N PRO A 186 9.39 0.95 2.67
CA PRO A 186 8.81 1.81 3.68
C PRO A 186 9.04 3.30 3.33
N TYR A 187 8.03 4.12 3.55
CA TYR A 187 8.12 5.58 3.49
C TYR A 187 7.30 6.21 4.61
N GLY A 188 7.47 7.53 4.78
CA GLY A 188 6.87 8.26 5.90
C GLY A 188 7.71 8.13 7.16
N GLU A 189 7.18 8.66 8.25
CA GLU A 189 7.87 8.77 9.53
C GLU A 189 6.88 8.62 10.69
N ALA A 190 7.42 8.32 11.87
CA ALA A 190 6.67 8.32 13.12
C ALA A 190 7.21 9.45 14.00
N LYS A 191 6.34 10.37 14.39
CA LYS A 191 6.70 11.53 15.21
C LYS A 191 5.94 11.50 16.53
N PRO A 192 6.57 11.90 17.64
CA PRO A 192 5.85 12.17 18.89
C PRO A 192 4.70 13.16 18.64
N ALA A 193 3.59 12.97 19.35
CA ALA A 193 2.41 13.83 19.24
C ALA A 193 1.77 14.07 20.61
N LYS A 194 0.98 15.13 20.70
CA LYS A 194 0.29 15.57 21.93
C LYS A 194 1.29 15.80 23.08
N PRO A 195 2.17 16.81 22.96
CA PRO A 195 3.13 17.15 24.00
C PRO A 195 2.42 17.56 25.30
N LYS A 196 3.05 17.21 26.42
CA LYS A 196 2.71 17.61 27.78
C LYS A 196 3.98 18.14 28.42
N VAL A 197 3.88 19.37 28.92
CA VAL A 197 5.01 20.09 29.52
C VAL A 197 4.83 20.11 31.03
N PHE A 198 5.87 19.64 31.72
CA PHE A 198 5.99 19.67 33.16
C PHE A 198 7.15 20.60 33.52
N CYS A 199 6.90 21.50 34.45
CA CYS A 199 7.93 22.33 35.04
C CYS A 199 8.16 21.83 36.46
N CYS A 200 9.37 21.39 36.77
CA CYS A 200 9.72 20.72 38.02
C CYS A 200 10.68 21.57 38.85
N GLN A 201 10.64 21.36 40.17
CA GLN A 201 11.73 21.77 41.05
C GLN A 201 12.96 20.90 40.78
N PRO A 202 14.17 21.38 41.07
CA PRO A 202 15.36 20.55 41.01
C PRO A 202 15.18 19.26 41.83
N PRO A 203 15.76 18.13 41.40
CA PRO A 203 15.73 16.90 42.18
C PRO A 203 16.24 17.17 43.60
N PRO A 204 15.61 16.59 44.64
CA PRO A 204 16.16 16.66 45.99
C PRO A 204 17.56 16.03 45.98
N ASP A 205 18.52 16.69 46.65
CA ASP A 205 19.87 16.14 46.83
C ASP A 205 19.76 14.75 47.49
N GLU A 206 20.43 13.74 46.90
CA GLU A 206 20.48 12.35 47.41
C GLU A 206 21.17 12.24 48.78
#